data_AF-A0A382M8W4-F1
#
_entry.id   AF-A0A382M8W4-F1
#
_cell.length_a   1.000
_cell.length_b   1.000
_cell.length_c   1.000
_cell.angle_alpha   90.00
_cell.angle_beta   90.00
_cell.angle_gamma   90.00
#
_symmetry.space_group_name_H-M   'P 1'
#
loop_
_entity.id
_entity.type
_entity.pdbx_description
1 polymer ?
#
loop_
_entity_poly.entity_id
_entity_poly.type
_entity_poly.pdbx_seq_one_letter_code
_entity_poly.pdbx_strand_id
1 'polypeptide(L)'
;MTAFRKAALGLIACGSLLILAESASAESDNAVTDPVVQGLTNCGLGKTADSLHVLFVLDESGSLRKHDPKNMRVEGTEKALEALKRLADRFEGKFDIDVAIHGFSGGQATTDMPYRDENPWLTFDDFDDLINDAKGFASRNVGLYTDYREAIGGAIDAFDKHDPGQT
;
A
#
# COMPACT_ATOMS: atom_id res chain seq x y z
N MET A 1 76.98 12.88 -14.76
CA MET A 1 77.53 11.93 -13.75
C MET A 1 76.50 11.80 -12.63
N THR A 2 76.04 10.58 -12.42
CA THR A 2 75.17 10.13 -11.32
C THR A 2 75.79 10.37 -9.95
N ALA A 3 75.01 10.79 -8.95
CA ALA A 3 75.34 10.55 -7.55
C ALA A 3 74.08 10.58 -6.66
N PHE A 4 73.66 9.39 -6.23
CA PHE A 4 72.85 9.15 -5.05
C PHE A 4 73.56 9.65 -3.77
N ARG A 5 72.78 10.13 -2.79
CA ARG A 5 73.01 10.14 -1.32
C ARG A 5 71.98 11.15 -0.72
N LYS A 6 71.22 10.91 0.34
CA LYS A 6 71.36 10.09 1.55
C LYS A 6 69.98 9.91 2.21
N ALA A 7 69.89 8.84 2.98
CA ALA A 7 68.80 8.44 3.86
C ALA A 7 68.61 9.36 5.09
N ALA A 8 67.40 9.34 5.65
CA ALA A 8 67.11 9.23 7.09
C ALA A 8 65.59 9.02 7.27
N LEU A 9 65.14 7.84 7.69
CA LEU A 9 64.88 7.46 9.09
C LEU A 9 63.70 8.23 9.72
N GLY A 10 62.58 7.53 9.91
CA GLY A 10 61.45 7.97 10.73
C GLY A 10 60.31 6.96 10.66
N LEU A 11 60.36 5.95 11.53
CA LEU A 11 59.31 4.94 11.75
C LEU A 11 58.37 5.44 12.88
N ILE A 12 57.13 4.91 12.89
CA ILE A 12 56.10 4.92 13.97
C ILE A 12 55.05 6.05 13.79
N ALA A 13 53.73 5.85 13.73
CA ALA A 13 52.87 4.85 14.35
C ALA A 13 51.57 4.58 13.56
N CYS A 14 51.04 3.36 13.69
CA CYS A 14 49.67 2.98 13.35
C CYS A 14 48.63 3.79 14.14
N GLY A 15 47.53 4.18 13.49
CA GLY A 15 46.38 4.78 14.18
C GLY A 15 45.19 5.01 13.26
N SER A 16 44.43 3.94 13.03
CA SER A 16 42.99 3.95 12.72
C SER A 16 42.54 4.60 11.40
N LEU A 17 42.31 3.75 10.38
CA LEU A 17 41.27 4.02 9.37
C LEU A 17 39.92 4.03 10.08
N LEU A 18 39.43 5.21 10.45
CA LEU A 18 38.01 5.40 10.76
C LEU A 18 37.33 5.97 9.53
N ILE A 19 36.53 5.09 8.97
CA ILE A 19 35.55 5.26 7.90
C ILE A 19 34.73 6.53 8.19
N LEU A 20 34.93 7.57 7.38
CA LEU A 20 33.96 8.68 7.30
C LEU A 20 32.79 8.17 6.46
N ALA A 21 31.94 7.35 7.07
CA ALA A 21 30.60 7.16 6.57
C ALA A 21 29.88 8.50 6.80
N GLU A 22 29.46 9.17 5.73
CA GLU A 22 28.36 10.12 5.86
C GLU A 22 27.24 9.41 6.60
N SER A 23 27.01 9.86 7.83
CA SER A 23 25.86 9.43 8.60
C SER A 23 24.65 9.93 7.83
N ALA A 24 23.98 9.05 7.10
CA ALA A 24 22.63 9.31 6.63
C ALA A 24 21.82 9.66 7.87
N SER A 25 21.57 10.95 8.07
CA SER A 25 20.72 11.43 9.14
C SER A 25 19.33 10.87 8.87
N ALA A 26 18.82 10.08 9.81
CA ALA A 26 17.47 9.56 9.77
C ALA A 26 16.50 10.74 9.65
N GLU A 27 15.66 10.72 8.62
CA GLU A 27 14.57 11.67 8.44
C GLU A 27 13.52 11.41 9.54
N SER A 28 13.72 12.05 10.69
CA SER A 28 12.92 11.90 11.90
C SER A 28 12.37 13.28 12.27
N ASP A 29 11.25 13.66 11.66
CA ASP A 29 10.28 14.61 12.26
C ASP A 29 8.97 14.79 11.47
N ASN A 30 8.87 14.29 10.24
CA ASN A 30 7.67 14.51 9.41
C ASN A 30 6.49 13.58 9.71
N ALA A 31 6.64 12.56 10.56
CA ALA A 31 5.58 11.57 10.80
C ALA A 31 4.39 12.13 11.60
N VAL A 32 4.61 13.16 12.45
CA VAL A 32 3.55 13.74 13.29
C VAL A 32 2.77 14.85 12.57
N THR A 33 3.35 15.43 11.51
CA THR A 33 2.72 16.48 10.70
C THR A 33 2.07 15.95 9.42
N ASP A 34 2.27 14.67 9.09
CA ASP A 34 1.62 14.03 7.96
C ASP A 34 0.08 14.00 8.17
N PRO A 35 -0.72 14.59 7.26
CA PRO A 35 -2.17 14.67 7.43
C PRO A 35 -2.88 13.31 7.48
N VAL A 36 -2.33 12.28 6.82
CA VAL A 36 -2.88 10.92 6.83
C VAL A 36 -2.61 10.27 8.18
N VAL A 37 -1.38 10.38 8.69
CA VAL A 37 -1.04 9.90 10.04
C VAL A 37 -1.87 10.62 11.10
N GLN A 38 -2.03 11.95 10.97
CA GLN A 38 -2.90 12.72 11.86
C GLN A 38 -4.35 12.24 11.81
N GLY A 39 -4.90 12.01 10.60
CA GLY A 39 -6.24 11.47 10.44
C GLY A 39 -6.44 10.15 11.17
N LEU A 40 -5.55 9.18 10.96
CA LEU A 40 -5.60 7.87 11.64
C LEU A 40 -5.50 8.00 13.16
N THR A 41 -4.61 8.87 13.66
CA THR A 41 -4.48 9.10 15.11
C THR A 41 -5.67 9.83 15.73
N ASN A 42 -6.33 10.72 14.99
CA ASN A 42 -7.54 11.43 15.43
C ASN A 42 -8.74 10.50 15.58
N CYS A 43 -8.81 9.44 14.76
CA CYS A 43 -9.80 8.37 14.92
C CYS A 43 -9.51 7.44 16.10
N GLY A 44 -8.41 7.66 16.84
CA GLY A 44 -8.07 6.87 18.01
C GLY A 44 -7.65 5.43 17.69
N LEU A 45 -7.15 5.17 16.48
CA LEU A 45 -6.65 3.86 16.07
C LEU A 45 -5.53 3.38 17.01
N GLY A 46 -5.66 2.15 17.51
CA GLY A 46 -4.77 1.55 18.50
C GLY A 46 -4.95 2.09 19.94
N LYS A 47 -5.99 2.88 20.19
CA LYS A 47 -6.38 3.38 21.53
C LYS A 47 -7.83 3.09 21.87
N THR A 48 -8.75 3.60 21.05
CA THR A 48 -10.21 3.46 21.21
C THR A 48 -10.85 2.70 20.05
N ALA A 49 -10.22 2.76 18.87
CA ALA A 49 -10.54 1.87 17.75
C ALA A 49 -9.46 0.78 17.67
N ASP A 50 -9.89 -0.47 17.65
CA ASP A 50 -9.06 -1.67 17.57
C ASP A 50 -8.96 -2.24 16.15
N SER A 51 -9.70 -1.71 15.19
CA SER A 51 -9.64 -2.11 13.79
C SER A 51 -9.45 -0.92 12.82
N LEU A 52 -8.81 -1.20 11.69
CA LEU A 52 -8.77 -0.35 10.51
C LEU A 52 -9.30 -1.15 9.32
N HIS A 53 -10.44 -0.75 8.77
CA HIS A 53 -11.02 -1.37 7.58
C HIS A 53 -10.62 -0.59 6.32
N VAL A 54 -10.01 -1.26 5.34
CA VAL A 54 -9.56 -0.66 4.07
C VAL A 54 -10.24 -1.36 2.90
N LEU A 55 -11.01 -0.60 2.12
CA LEU A 55 -11.64 -1.09 0.92
C LEU A 55 -10.98 -0.50 -0.32
N PHE A 56 -10.39 -1.35 -1.15
CA PHE A 56 -9.98 -0.97 -2.51
C PHE A 56 -11.16 -1.13 -3.46
N VAL A 57 -11.45 -0.11 -4.24
CA VAL A 57 -12.56 -0.12 -5.24
C VAL A 57 -11.96 0.15 -6.61
N LEU A 58 -11.85 -0.89 -7.44
CA LEU A 58 -11.15 -0.85 -8.72
C LEU A 58 -12.13 -0.73 -9.88
N ASP A 59 -11.88 0.24 -10.77
CA ASP A 59 -12.63 0.36 -12.02
C ASP A 59 -12.32 -0.86 -12.92
N GLU A 60 -13.38 -1.40 -13.51
CA GLU A 60 -13.41 -2.53 -14.44
C GLU A 60 -13.92 -2.12 -15.83
N SER A 61 -14.04 -0.81 -16.10
CA SER A 61 -14.48 -0.30 -17.39
C SER A 61 -13.56 -0.73 -18.55
N GLY A 62 -14.17 -1.07 -19.68
CA GLY A 62 -13.45 -1.49 -20.89
C GLY A 62 -12.52 -0.41 -21.45
N SER A 63 -12.73 0.86 -21.06
CA SER A 63 -11.86 1.98 -21.42
C SER A 63 -10.41 1.78 -20.92
N LEU A 64 -10.23 1.02 -19.83
CA LEU A 64 -8.94 0.72 -19.22
C LEU A 64 -8.02 -0.07 -20.16
N ARG A 65 -8.57 -0.85 -21.10
CA ARG A 65 -7.77 -1.52 -22.14
C ARG A 65 -6.95 -0.53 -22.99
N LYS A 66 -7.39 0.73 -23.06
CA LYS A 66 -6.70 1.81 -23.76
C LYS A 66 -5.96 2.77 -22.82
N HIS A 67 -6.57 3.12 -21.68
CA HIS A 67 -6.05 4.16 -20.78
C HIS A 67 -5.15 3.62 -19.66
N ASP A 68 -5.27 2.33 -19.33
CA ASP A 68 -4.40 1.62 -18.39
C ASP A 68 -3.90 0.30 -19.02
N PRO A 69 -3.22 0.35 -20.19
CA PRO A 69 -2.85 -0.86 -20.94
C PRO A 69 -1.81 -1.72 -20.22
N LYS A 70 -1.16 -1.19 -19.18
CA LYS A 70 -0.18 -1.89 -18.35
C LYS A 70 -0.75 -2.36 -17.02
N ASN A 71 -2.03 -2.10 -16.74
CA ASN A 71 -2.67 -2.38 -15.45
C ASN A 71 -1.93 -1.74 -14.25
N MET A 72 -1.46 -0.50 -14.40
CA MET A 72 -0.76 0.23 -13.33
C MET A 72 -1.64 0.41 -12.09
N ARG A 73 -2.96 0.42 -12.22
CA ARG A 73 -3.86 0.46 -11.05
C ARG A 73 -3.80 -0.85 -10.23
N VAL A 74 -3.59 -1.99 -10.89
CA VAL A 74 -3.44 -3.30 -10.25
C VAL A 74 -2.09 -3.37 -9.55
N GLU A 75 -1.01 -2.99 -10.24
CA GLU A 75 0.32 -2.89 -9.63
C GLU A 75 0.32 -1.93 -8.43
N GLY A 76 -0.33 -0.77 -8.56
CA GLY A 76 -0.50 0.19 -7.47
C GLY A 76 -1.25 -0.39 -6.27
N THR A 77 -2.26 -1.23 -6.52
CA THR A 77 -2.99 -1.95 -5.47
C THR A 77 -2.08 -2.96 -4.77
N GLU A 78 -1.31 -3.76 -5.52
CA GLU A 78 -0.31 -4.69 -4.96
C GLU A 78 0.71 -3.94 -4.07
N LYS A 79 1.19 -2.77 -4.51
CA LYS A 79 2.11 -1.94 -3.72
C LYS A 79 1.48 -1.32 -2.47
N ALA A 80 0.21 -0.94 -2.55
CA ALA A 80 -0.53 -0.47 -1.39
C ALA A 80 -0.72 -1.60 -0.37
N LEU A 81 -1.06 -2.82 -0.81
CA LEU A 81 -1.14 -4.00 0.05
C LEU A 81 0.21 -4.33 0.71
N GLU A 82 1.32 -4.28 -0.03
CA GLU A 82 2.67 -4.45 0.55
C GLU A 82 2.97 -3.42 1.65
N ALA A 83 2.55 -2.17 1.45
CA ALA A 83 2.74 -1.11 2.43
C ALA A 83 1.85 -1.29 3.67
N LEU A 84 0.59 -1.68 3.47
CA LEU A 84 -0.34 -1.99 4.56
C LEU A 84 0.10 -3.22 5.36
N LYS A 85 0.66 -4.24 4.71
CA LYS A 85 1.27 -5.38 5.41
C LYS A 85 2.39 -4.94 6.34
N ARG A 86 3.31 -4.09 5.85
CA ARG A 86 4.39 -3.54 6.69
C ARG A 86 3.85 -2.71 7.87
N LEU A 87 2.69 -2.07 7.70
CA LEU A 87 2.01 -1.37 8.77
C LEU A 87 1.43 -2.36 9.80
N ALA A 88 0.71 -3.39 9.33
CA ALA A 88 0.18 -4.46 10.19
C ALA A 88 1.28 -5.14 11.00
N ASP A 89 2.37 -5.57 10.34
CA ASP A 89 3.52 -6.22 10.98
C ASP A 89 4.18 -5.29 12.03
N ARG A 90 4.22 -3.97 11.78
CA ARG A 90 4.80 -2.99 12.72
C ARG A 90 3.94 -2.79 13.98
N PHE A 91 2.63 -2.91 13.85
CA PHE A 91 1.66 -2.62 14.90
C PHE A 91 0.90 -3.88 15.36
N GLU A 92 1.49 -5.05 15.14
CA GLU A 92 0.94 -6.34 15.55
C GLU A 92 0.47 -6.31 17.03
N GLY A 93 -0.76 -6.76 17.26
CA GLY A 93 -1.39 -6.78 18.59
C GLY A 93 -1.80 -5.41 19.14
N LYS A 94 -1.77 -4.34 18.33
CA LYS A 94 -2.31 -3.01 18.70
C LYS A 94 -3.66 -2.73 18.07
N PHE A 95 -3.82 -3.10 16.81
CA PHE A 95 -5.07 -3.01 16.07
C PHE A 95 -5.01 -3.99 14.90
N ASP A 96 -6.17 -4.40 14.42
CA ASP A 96 -6.34 -5.27 13.26
C ASP A 96 -6.51 -4.43 12.00
N ILE A 97 -6.07 -4.96 10.85
CA ILE A 97 -6.31 -4.34 9.54
C ILE A 97 -7.05 -5.36 8.67
N ASP A 98 -8.31 -5.05 8.37
CA ASP A 98 -9.09 -5.82 7.40
C ASP A 98 -9.07 -5.12 6.05
N VAL A 99 -8.91 -5.91 5.00
CA VAL A 99 -8.83 -5.42 3.63
C VAL A 99 -9.77 -6.19 2.73
N ALA A 100 -10.50 -5.48 1.88
CA ALA A 100 -11.23 -6.06 0.76
C ALA A 100 -10.88 -5.33 -0.55
N ILE A 101 -11.04 -6.02 -1.68
CA ILE A 101 -10.79 -5.47 -3.02
C ILE A 101 -12.01 -5.75 -3.90
N HIS A 102 -12.81 -4.73 -4.14
CA HIS A 102 -14.04 -4.82 -4.92
C HIS A 102 -13.89 -4.18 -6.29
N GLY A 103 -14.74 -4.60 -7.22
CA GLY A 103 -14.83 -4.10 -8.57
C GLY A 103 -16.04 -3.23 -8.81
N PHE A 104 -15.94 -2.30 -9.76
CA PHE A 104 -17.11 -1.61 -10.27
C PHE A 104 -16.99 -1.30 -11.75
N SER A 105 -18.13 -1.23 -12.42
CA SER A 105 -18.27 -0.65 -13.74
C SER A 105 -19.74 -0.28 -14.01
N GLY A 106 -19.99 0.40 -15.11
CA GLY A 106 -21.33 0.65 -15.60
C GLY A 106 -21.71 -0.36 -16.68
N GLY A 107 -22.66 -1.24 -16.38
CA GLY A 107 -23.19 -2.27 -17.28
C GLY A 107 -22.16 -3.32 -17.75
N GLN A 108 -22.65 -4.49 -18.16
CA GLN A 108 -21.83 -5.51 -18.83
C GLN A 108 -22.46 -5.86 -20.18
N ALA A 109 -21.68 -6.43 -21.10
CA ALA A 109 -22.19 -6.81 -22.42
C ALA A 109 -23.36 -7.83 -22.38
N THR A 110 -23.59 -8.52 -21.25
CA THR A 110 -24.59 -9.60 -21.14
C THR A 110 -25.40 -9.62 -19.84
N THR A 111 -25.05 -8.84 -18.81
CA THR A 111 -25.73 -8.79 -17.50
C THR A 111 -25.47 -7.44 -16.83
N ASP A 112 -26.42 -6.89 -16.08
CA ASP A 112 -26.17 -5.72 -15.24
C ASP A 112 -25.52 -6.18 -13.92
N MET A 113 -24.19 -6.15 -13.83
CA MET A 113 -23.50 -6.22 -12.54
C MET A 113 -22.59 -4.99 -12.38
N PRO A 114 -23.09 -3.92 -11.73
CA PRO A 114 -22.37 -2.66 -11.65
C PRO A 114 -21.31 -2.60 -10.54
N TYR A 115 -21.48 -3.39 -9.48
CA TYR A 115 -20.57 -3.49 -8.35
C TYR A 115 -20.33 -4.97 -8.01
N ARG A 116 -19.09 -5.32 -7.69
CA ARG A 116 -18.63 -6.70 -7.48
C ARG A 116 -17.91 -6.81 -6.15
N ASP A 117 -18.59 -7.43 -5.18
CA ASP A 117 -18.16 -7.63 -3.80
C ASP A 117 -17.80 -9.10 -3.49
N GLU A 118 -17.36 -9.86 -4.50
CA GLU A 118 -17.15 -11.31 -4.32
C GLU A 118 -15.87 -11.65 -3.55
N ASN A 119 -14.92 -10.72 -3.48
CA ASN A 119 -13.69 -10.90 -2.70
C ASN A 119 -14.00 -10.57 -1.23
N PRO A 120 -13.77 -11.49 -0.29
CA PRO A 120 -14.09 -11.28 1.12
C PRO A 120 -13.18 -10.23 1.77
N TRP A 121 -13.57 -9.78 2.95
CA TRP A 121 -12.67 -9.07 3.86
C TRP A 121 -11.66 -10.07 4.44
N LEU A 122 -10.37 -9.76 4.29
CA LEU A 122 -9.25 -10.58 4.73
C LEU A 122 -8.30 -9.78 5.62
N THR A 123 -7.58 -10.47 6.49
CA THR A 123 -6.47 -9.88 7.24
C THR A 123 -5.15 -10.11 6.49
N PHE A 124 -4.05 -9.59 7.02
CA PHE A 124 -2.72 -9.80 6.45
C PHE A 124 -2.11 -11.19 6.73
N ASP A 125 -2.81 -12.05 7.44
CA ASP A 125 -2.47 -13.49 7.50
C ASP A 125 -2.72 -14.16 6.15
N ASP A 126 -3.72 -13.69 5.40
CA ASP A 126 -4.09 -14.16 4.05
C ASP A 126 -3.49 -13.27 2.96
N PHE A 127 -2.27 -12.75 3.17
CA PHE A 127 -1.65 -11.76 2.28
C PHE A 127 -1.50 -12.24 0.83
N ASP A 128 -1.18 -13.52 0.62
CA ASP A 128 -1.05 -14.07 -0.73
C ASP A 128 -2.41 -14.07 -1.46
N ASP A 129 -3.52 -14.28 -0.74
CA ASP A 129 -4.86 -14.23 -1.30
C ASP A 129 -5.26 -12.79 -1.66
N LEU A 130 -4.95 -11.80 -0.81
CA LEU A 130 -5.12 -10.38 -1.13
C LEU A 130 -4.36 -9.97 -2.39
N ILE A 131 -3.13 -10.46 -2.56
CA ILE A 131 -2.32 -10.20 -3.76
C ILE A 131 -2.92 -10.89 -5.00
N ASN A 132 -3.42 -12.13 -4.85
CA ASN A 132 -4.07 -12.86 -5.93
C ASN A 132 -5.39 -12.17 -6.35
N ASP A 133 -6.14 -11.68 -5.40
CA ASP A 133 -7.36 -10.89 -5.62
C ASP A 133 -7.06 -9.63 -6.43
N ALA A 134 -6.05 -8.85 -6.03
CA ALA A 134 -5.60 -7.67 -6.77
C ALA A 134 -5.24 -8.03 -8.22
N LYS A 135 -4.40 -9.06 -8.42
CA LYS A 135 -3.98 -9.54 -9.75
C LYS A 135 -5.15 -9.94 -10.63
N GLY A 136 -6.22 -10.49 -10.03
CA GLY A 136 -7.45 -10.85 -10.73
C GLY A 136 -8.03 -9.72 -11.57
N PHE A 137 -7.91 -8.47 -11.12
CA PHE A 137 -8.45 -7.29 -11.80
C PHE A 137 -7.77 -6.94 -13.13
N ALA A 138 -6.57 -7.47 -13.40
CA ALA A 138 -5.88 -7.23 -14.67
C ALA A 138 -6.66 -7.74 -15.89
N SER A 139 -7.56 -8.71 -15.70
CA SER A 139 -8.36 -9.34 -16.75
C SER A 139 -9.83 -8.89 -16.79
N ARG A 140 -10.27 -8.05 -15.85
CA ARG A 140 -11.69 -7.71 -15.65
C ARG A 140 -12.15 -6.45 -16.41
N ASN A 141 -11.32 -5.88 -17.28
CA ASN A 141 -11.59 -4.62 -18.03
C ASN A 141 -12.67 -4.79 -19.13
N VAL A 142 -13.91 -5.08 -18.75
CA VAL A 142 -15.01 -5.47 -19.65
C VAL A 142 -16.28 -4.65 -19.51
N GLY A 143 -16.38 -3.77 -18.51
CA GLY A 143 -17.55 -2.92 -18.29
C GLY A 143 -17.79 -1.94 -19.44
N LEU A 144 -19.05 -1.54 -19.69
CA LEU A 144 -19.36 -0.65 -20.82
C LEU A 144 -18.86 0.79 -20.59
N TYR A 145 -18.96 1.26 -19.35
CA TYR A 145 -18.48 2.59 -18.93
C TYR A 145 -18.02 2.54 -17.46
N THR A 146 -17.51 3.66 -16.95
CA THR A 146 -17.17 3.83 -15.54
C THR A 146 -18.38 4.42 -14.81
N ASP A 147 -18.87 3.78 -13.75
CA ASP A 147 -19.98 4.30 -12.94
C ASP A 147 -19.55 4.57 -11.49
N TYR A 148 -19.14 5.80 -11.22
CA TYR A 148 -18.70 6.19 -9.87
C TYR A 148 -19.82 6.21 -8.83
N ARG A 149 -21.09 6.27 -9.24
CA ARG A 149 -22.20 6.23 -8.28
C ARG A 149 -22.31 4.85 -7.68
N GLU A 150 -22.20 3.83 -8.51
CA GLU A 150 -22.17 2.43 -8.11
C GLU A 150 -20.92 2.10 -7.29
N ALA A 151 -19.76 2.66 -7.66
CA ALA A 151 -18.53 2.53 -6.86
C ALA A 151 -18.72 3.00 -5.41
N ILE A 152 -19.28 4.20 -5.23
CA ILE A 152 -19.46 4.81 -3.92
C ILE A 152 -20.60 4.12 -3.15
N GLY A 153 -21.72 3.86 -3.80
CA GLY A 153 -22.87 3.18 -3.19
C GLY A 153 -22.49 1.78 -2.71
N GLY A 154 -21.86 0.98 -3.57
CA GLY A 154 -21.41 -0.36 -3.21
C GLY A 154 -20.32 -0.35 -2.13
N ALA A 155 -19.45 0.66 -2.11
CA ALA A 155 -18.47 0.81 -1.03
C ALA A 155 -19.13 1.08 0.33
N ILE A 156 -20.13 1.97 0.37
CA ILE A 156 -20.91 2.23 1.59
C ILE A 156 -21.59 0.94 2.05
N ASP A 157 -22.28 0.25 1.16
CA ASP A 157 -22.95 -1.02 1.48
C ASP A 157 -21.95 -2.09 1.96
N ALA A 158 -20.73 -2.13 1.41
CA ALA A 158 -19.69 -3.06 1.82
C ALA A 158 -19.21 -2.79 3.26
N PHE A 159 -19.02 -1.51 3.64
CA PHE A 159 -18.67 -1.14 5.00
C PHE A 159 -19.82 -1.41 5.97
N ASP A 160 -21.06 -1.05 5.62
CA ASP A 160 -22.25 -1.29 6.46
C ASP A 160 -22.47 -2.78 6.74
N LYS A 161 -22.16 -3.65 5.76
CA LYS A 161 -22.21 -5.12 5.94
C LYS A 161 -21.09 -5.65 6.83
N HIS A 162 -19.88 -5.10 6.71
CA HIS A 162 -18.69 -5.57 7.44
C HIS A 162 -18.70 -5.14 8.91
N ASP A 163 -19.10 -3.90 9.16
CA ASP A 163 -19.19 -3.32 10.51
C ASP A 163 -20.58 -2.69 10.75
N PRO A 164 -21.62 -3.51 11.01
CA PRO A 164 -22.99 -3.04 11.18
C PRO A 164 -23.21 -2.21 12.47
N GLY A 165 -22.18 -2.03 13.31
CA GLY A 165 -22.27 -1.36 14.61
C GLY A 165 -22.02 0.15 14.60
N GLN A 166 -21.66 0.74 13.47
CA GLN A 166 -21.17 2.14 13.37
C GLN A 166 -22.24 3.18 12.96
N THR A 167 -23.54 2.83 13.00
CA THR A 167 -24.64 3.76 12.66
C THR A 167 -25.05 4.69 13.80
#